data_AF-A0AA88CJG2-F1
#
_entry.id   AF-A0AA88CJG2-F1
#
_cell.length_a   1.000
_cell.length_b   1.000
_cell.length_c   1.000
_cell.angle_alpha   90.00
_cell.angle_beta   90.00
_cell.angle_gamma   90.00
#
_symmetry.space_group_name_H-M   'P 1'
#
loop_
_entity.id
_entity.type
_entity.pdbx_description
1 polymer ?
#
loop_
_entity_poly.entity_id
_entity_poly.type
_entity_poly.pdbx_seq_one_letter_code
_entity_poly.pdbx_strand_id
1 'polypeptide(L)'
;MSITALLFRWREEPMISFSGNFQTNNFNEIFQFLILLCSTLCIPLSVEYIECTEMAITEFLLFVLTATLGGLFLCGANDLITIFVAPECFSLCSYLLSGYTKKDVRSNEATTKYLLMGGASSSILVHGFSWLYGSSGGEIELQEIVNGLINTQMYNSPGISIALIFITVGIGFKLSPAPSHQWTPDVYEGVRDYECNRSIRRQKDHPKMIISWLLRTNQIRWFYFSIFLTCSYGTKVEKIEKYQSFTTTDEGFLEMLRIKKEVRNPLFDSDSPTPVVAFLSVTSKVAASASATRIFDIPFYFSSNEWHLLLEILAILSMILGNLIAITQTSMKRMLAYSSIGTFACIVSFGLRTGTDNIRDYAGLYTKDPFLALSLALCLLSLGGLPPLA
;
A
#
# COMPACT_ATOMS: atom_id res chain seq x y z
N MET A 1 16.63 -12.80 6.45
CA MET A 1 17.08 -13.79 5.45
C MET A 1 16.99 -13.24 4.03
N SER A 2 15.81 -12.90 3.50
CA SER A 2 15.70 -12.29 2.16
C SER A 2 16.42 -10.94 2.04
N ILE A 3 16.14 -9.98 2.94
CA ILE A 3 16.80 -8.66 2.95
C ILE A 3 18.33 -8.79 3.08
N THR A 4 18.78 -9.66 3.97
CA THR A 4 20.22 -9.93 4.17
C THR A 4 20.86 -10.56 2.93
N ALA A 5 20.14 -11.40 2.17
CA ALA A 5 20.64 -11.97 0.93
C ALA A 5 20.82 -10.88 -0.15
N LEU A 6 19.85 -9.97 -0.33
CA LEU A 6 20.00 -8.83 -1.26
C LEU A 6 21.21 -7.95 -0.89
N LEU A 7 21.42 -7.66 0.40
CA LEU A 7 22.56 -6.88 0.86
C LEU A 7 23.93 -7.54 0.58
N PHE A 8 23.98 -8.88 0.47
CA PHE A 8 25.19 -9.58 0.02
C PHE A 8 25.36 -9.56 -1.51
N ARG A 9 24.25 -9.64 -2.28
CA ARG A 9 24.27 -9.66 -3.75
C ARG A 9 24.57 -8.31 -4.39
N TRP A 10 24.40 -7.20 -3.67
CA TRP A 10 24.74 -5.84 -4.11
C TRP A 10 26.15 -5.65 -4.72
N ARG A 11 27.07 -6.59 -4.46
CA ARG A 11 28.45 -6.57 -4.94
C ARG A 11 28.75 -7.61 -6.03
N GLU A 12 27.74 -8.33 -6.51
CA GLU A 12 27.84 -9.31 -7.59
C GLU A 12 27.62 -8.64 -8.96
N GLU A 13 28.23 -9.20 -10.00
CA GLU A 13 27.99 -8.77 -11.39
C GLU A 13 26.56 -9.15 -11.84
N PRO A 14 25.96 -8.42 -12.80
CA PRO A 14 24.60 -8.67 -13.24
C PRO A 14 24.45 -10.06 -13.86
N MET A 15 23.59 -10.88 -13.26
CA MET A 15 23.32 -12.25 -13.73
C MET A 15 22.00 -12.34 -14.48
N ILE A 16 22.02 -13.01 -15.63
CA ILE A 16 20.83 -13.47 -16.34
C ILE A 16 20.58 -14.92 -15.92
N SER A 17 19.35 -15.25 -15.56
CA SER A 17 18.94 -16.54 -15.01
C SER A 17 17.64 -17.01 -15.65
N PHE A 18 17.33 -18.31 -15.50
CA PHE A 18 16.18 -18.95 -16.13
C PHE A 18 16.10 -18.65 -17.63
N SER A 19 17.12 -19.05 -18.41
CA SER A 19 17.14 -18.94 -19.89
C SER A 19 16.94 -17.55 -20.52
N GLY A 20 17.08 -16.46 -19.75
CA GLY A 20 16.84 -15.07 -20.22
C GLY A 20 15.79 -14.36 -19.37
N ASN A 21 14.76 -15.13 -18.98
CA ASN A 21 13.49 -14.69 -18.42
C ASN A 21 13.61 -13.84 -17.12
N PHE A 22 14.71 -13.96 -16.36
CA PHE A 22 14.91 -13.22 -15.12
C PHE A 22 16.33 -12.65 -15.00
N GLN A 23 16.41 -11.32 -14.92
CA GLN A 23 17.67 -10.58 -14.81
C GLN A 23 17.83 -9.98 -13.40
N THR A 24 18.99 -10.15 -12.79
CA THR A 24 19.37 -9.53 -11.49
C THR A 24 20.50 -8.53 -11.67
N ASN A 25 20.17 -7.24 -11.52
CA ASN A 25 21.06 -6.08 -11.56
C ASN A 25 20.77 -5.20 -10.34
N ASN A 26 21.73 -4.36 -9.94
CA ASN A 26 21.60 -3.44 -8.79
C ASN A 26 20.32 -2.59 -8.81
N PHE A 27 19.87 -2.15 -10.01
CA PHE A 27 18.59 -1.46 -10.18
C PHE A 27 17.42 -2.25 -9.56
N ASN A 28 17.29 -3.53 -9.94
CA ASN A 28 16.21 -4.41 -9.50
C ASN A 28 16.29 -4.65 -7.99
N GLU A 29 17.52 -4.81 -7.47
CA GLU A 29 17.76 -5.04 -6.05
C GLU A 29 17.30 -3.88 -5.18
N ILE A 30 17.39 -2.62 -5.65
CA ILE A 30 16.82 -1.46 -4.95
C ILE A 30 15.29 -1.63 -4.80
N PHE A 31 14.56 -1.90 -5.88
CA PHE A 31 13.11 -2.05 -5.83
C PHE A 31 12.68 -3.30 -5.04
N GLN A 32 13.40 -4.41 -5.17
CA GLN A 32 13.18 -5.62 -4.39
C GLN A 32 13.44 -5.40 -2.88
N PHE A 33 14.48 -4.63 -2.53
CA PHE A 33 14.76 -4.22 -1.16
C PHE A 33 13.64 -3.34 -0.60
N LEU A 34 13.15 -2.36 -1.37
CA LEU A 34 12.02 -1.51 -0.98
C LEU A 34 10.74 -2.32 -0.74
N ILE A 35 10.41 -3.27 -1.62
CA ILE A 35 9.26 -4.18 -1.47
C ILE A 35 9.39 -5.03 -0.20
N LEU A 36 10.57 -5.60 0.06
CA LEU A 36 10.81 -6.37 1.28
C LEU A 36 10.71 -5.50 2.53
N LEU A 37 11.26 -4.29 2.51
CA LEU A 37 11.17 -3.34 3.61
C LEU A 37 9.71 -3.00 3.92
N CYS A 38 8.89 -2.69 2.89
CA CYS A 38 7.45 -2.45 3.07
C CYS A 38 6.72 -3.66 3.66
N SER A 39 7.03 -4.87 3.20
CA SER A 39 6.41 -6.09 3.73
C SER A 39 6.76 -6.36 5.20
N THR A 40 8.03 -6.19 5.56
CA THR A 40 8.51 -6.44 6.93
C THR A 40 8.02 -5.40 7.94
N LEU A 41 7.70 -4.18 7.48
CA LEU A 41 7.02 -3.16 8.29
C LEU A 41 5.50 -3.39 8.37
N CYS A 42 4.87 -3.91 7.31
CA CYS A 42 3.43 -4.21 7.32
C CYS A 42 3.05 -5.29 8.34
N ILE A 43 3.83 -6.37 8.44
CA ILE A 43 3.55 -7.52 9.31
C ILE A 43 3.33 -7.12 10.78
N PRO A 44 4.23 -6.40 11.48
CA PRO A 44 3.99 -6.01 12.88
C PRO A 44 2.82 -5.03 13.03
N LEU A 45 2.60 -4.13 12.07
CA LEU A 45 1.44 -3.24 12.06
C LEU A 45 0.11 -4.00 11.92
N SER A 46 0.11 -5.16 11.24
CA SER A 46 -1.08 -5.97 11.05
C SER A 46 -1.46 -6.89 12.22
N VAL A 47 -0.54 -7.19 13.15
CA VAL A 47 -0.85 -8.10 14.27
C VAL A 47 -1.98 -7.54 15.15
N GLU A 48 -1.85 -6.28 15.61
CA GLU A 48 -2.88 -5.66 16.46
C GLU A 48 -4.22 -5.54 15.72
N TYR A 49 -4.20 -5.14 14.44
CA TYR A 49 -5.38 -5.06 13.57
C TYR A 49 -6.12 -6.42 13.43
N ILE A 50 -5.39 -7.52 13.20
CA ILE A 50 -6.01 -8.83 13.01
C ILE A 50 -6.55 -9.39 14.34
N GLU A 51 -5.86 -9.14 15.46
CA GLU A 51 -6.37 -9.48 16.80
C GLU A 51 -7.65 -8.70 17.16
N CYS A 52 -7.75 -7.44 16.73
CA CYS A 52 -8.95 -6.60 16.90
C CYS A 52 -10.16 -7.09 16.08
N THR A 53 -9.93 -7.50 14.84
CA THR A 53 -10.98 -7.97 13.92
C THR A 53 -11.40 -9.44 14.11
N GLU A 54 -10.76 -10.16 15.03
CA GLU A 54 -10.96 -11.61 15.29
C GLU A 54 -10.81 -12.49 14.03
N MET A 55 -9.95 -12.09 13.08
CA MET A 55 -9.70 -12.80 11.82
C MET A 55 -8.45 -13.71 11.88
N ALA A 56 -8.31 -14.62 10.90
CA ALA A 56 -7.25 -15.62 10.90
C ALA A 56 -5.91 -15.07 10.39
N ILE A 57 -4.98 -14.73 11.31
CA ILE A 57 -3.64 -14.18 11.01
C ILE A 57 -2.91 -14.92 9.87
N THR A 58 -3.08 -16.25 9.77
CA THR A 58 -2.49 -17.07 8.71
C THR A 58 -2.98 -16.75 7.30
N GLU A 59 -4.27 -16.41 7.11
CA GLU A 59 -4.81 -16.02 5.80
C GLU A 59 -4.20 -14.69 5.34
N PHE A 60 -4.18 -13.70 6.24
CA PHE A 60 -3.59 -12.39 5.98
C PHE A 60 -2.10 -12.49 5.60
N LEU A 61 -1.31 -13.22 6.40
CA LEU A 61 0.12 -13.41 6.13
C LEU A 61 0.36 -14.12 4.80
N LEU A 62 -0.47 -15.10 4.45
CA LEU A 62 -0.37 -15.79 3.16
C LEU A 62 -0.58 -14.82 1.99
N PHE A 63 -1.60 -13.95 2.04
CA PHE A 63 -1.84 -12.98 0.97
C PHE A 63 -0.74 -11.91 0.89
N VAL A 64 -0.26 -11.37 2.03
CA VAL A 64 0.85 -10.40 2.03
C VAL A 64 2.13 -11.05 1.48
N LEU A 65 2.50 -12.23 1.94
CA LEU A 65 3.71 -12.91 1.45
C LEU A 65 3.60 -13.25 -0.04
N THR A 66 2.44 -13.74 -0.50
CA THR A 66 2.22 -14.06 -1.93
C THR A 66 2.26 -12.80 -2.80
N ALA A 67 1.66 -11.69 -2.36
CA ALA A 67 1.79 -10.40 -3.02
C ALA A 67 3.25 -9.94 -3.11
N THR A 68 4.03 -10.09 -2.03
CA THR A 68 5.45 -9.69 -2.05
C THR A 68 6.28 -10.53 -3.01
N LEU A 69 6.02 -11.84 -3.12
CA LEU A 69 6.66 -12.69 -4.11
C LEU A 69 6.33 -12.22 -5.53
N GLY A 70 5.06 -11.91 -5.83
CA GLY A 70 4.66 -11.32 -7.11
C GLY A 70 5.40 -10.01 -7.42
N GLY A 71 5.51 -9.11 -6.45
CA GLY A 71 6.28 -7.85 -6.59
C GLY A 71 7.78 -8.08 -6.83
N LEU A 72 8.39 -9.04 -6.13
CA LEU A 72 9.80 -9.39 -6.30
C LEU A 72 10.11 -9.96 -7.68
N PHE A 73 9.23 -10.85 -8.19
CA PHE A 73 9.35 -11.37 -9.54
C PHE A 73 9.21 -10.26 -10.59
N LEU A 74 8.26 -9.33 -10.41
CA LEU A 74 8.05 -8.23 -11.35
C LEU A 74 9.27 -7.33 -11.52
N CYS A 75 10.00 -7.01 -10.44
CA CYS A 75 11.21 -6.18 -10.52
C CYS A 75 12.38 -6.83 -11.30
N GLY A 76 12.40 -8.16 -11.47
CA GLY A 76 13.44 -8.87 -12.22
C GLY A 76 13.00 -9.44 -13.57
N ALA A 77 11.69 -9.42 -13.88
CA ALA A 77 11.06 -10.00 -15.06
C ALA A 77 11.59 -9.40 -16.38
N ASN A 78 12.18 -10.24 -17.24
CA ASN A 78 12.71 -9.87 -18.56
C ASN A 78 11.79 -10.25 -19.73
N ASP A 79 10.71 -10.99 -19.46
CA ASP A 79 9.74 -11.44 -20.48
C ASP A 79 8.37 -10.81 -20.30
N LEU A 80 7.66 -10.57 -21.41
CA LEU A 80 6.26 -10.14 -21.40
C LEU A 80 5.35 -11.07 -20.55
N ILE A 81 5.59 -12.38 -20.56
CA ILE A 81 4.80 -13.35 -19.77
C ILE A 81 5.04 -13.13 -18.28
N THR A 82 6.29 -13.05 -17.82
CA THR A 82 6.58 -12.78 -16.40
C THR A 82 6.08 -11.39 -15.97
N ILE A 83 6.21 -10.40 -16.85
CA ILE A 83 5.71 -9.04 -16.64
C ILE A 83 4.19 -8.99 -16.55
N PHE A 84 3.46 -9.91 -17.18
CA PHE A 84 2.01 -10.03 -17.01
C PHE A 84 1.63 -10.84 -15.75
N VAL A 85 2.22 -12.03 -15.57
CA VAL A 85 1.82 -12.97 -14.51
C VAL A 85 2.19 -12.47 -13.11
N ALA A 86 3.36 -11.84 -12.94
CA ALA A 86 3.81 -11.35 -11.64
C ALA A 86 2.90 -10.27 -11.02
N PRO A 87 2.47 -9.21 -11.75
CA PRO A 87 1.53 -8.22 -11.22
C PRO A 87 0.08 -8.73 -11.16
N GLU A 88 -0.29 -9.83 -11.83
CA GLU A 88 -1.60 -10.48 -11.59
C GLU A 88 -1.58 -11.36 -10.35
N CYS A 89 -0.46 -12.03 -10.04
CA CYS A 89 -0.28 -12.67 -8.75
C CYS A 89 -0.36 -11.63 -7.61
N PHE A 90 0.28 -10.46 -7.79
CA PHE A 90 0.13 -9.33 -6.88
C PHE A 90 -1.33 -8.83 -6.81
N SER A 91 -1.98 -8.62 -7.96
CA SER A 91 -3.32 -8.02 -8.03
C SER A 91 -4.37 -8.89 -7.32
N LEU A 92 -4.38 -10.20 -7.58
CA LEU A 92 -5.30 -11.15 -6.94
C LEU A 92 -5.15 -11.16 -5.42
N CYS A 93 -3.91 -11.12 -4.91
CA CYS A 93 -3.67 -11.01 -3.47
C CYS A 93 -4.14 -9.66 -2.91
N SER A 94 -3.98 -8.56 -3.66
CA SER A 94 -4.46 -7.23 -3.25
C SER A 94 -5.99 -7.14 -3.17
N TYR A 95 -6.72 -7.77 -4.10
CA TYR A 95 -8.19 -7.83 -4.07
C TYR A 95 -8.68 -8.67 -2.87
N LEU A 96 -8.02 -9.78 -2.56
CA LEU A 96 -8.35 -10.60 -1.39
C LEU A 96 -8.04 -9.89 -0.07
N LEU A 97 -6.98 -9.07 -0.02
CA LEU A 97 -6.66 -8.23 1.13
C LEU A 97 -7.62 -7.05 1.30
N SER A 98 -8.10 -6.43 0.22
CA SER A 98 -9.11 -5.36 0.33
C SER A 98 -10.46 -5.90 0.82
N GLY A 99 -10.81 -7.13 0.42
CA GLY A 99 -12.05 -7.82 0.79
C GLY A 99 -11.94 -8.67 2.06
N TYR A 100 -10.91 -8.44 2.88
CA TYR A 100 -10.61 -9.32 4.00
C TYR A 100 -11.71 -9.28 5.09
N THR A 101 -12.29 -8.10 5.36
CA THR A 101 -13.48 -7.95 6.22
C THR A 101 -14.76 -8.34 5.47
N LYS A 102 -14.91 -9.64 5.15
CA LYS A 102 -16.02 -10.23 4.36
C LYS A 102 -17.45 -9.83 4.80
N LYS A 103 -17.63 -9.38 6.05
CA LYS A 103 -18.90 -8.92 6.63
C LYS A 103 -19.26 -7.47 6.26
N ASP A 104 -18.29 -6.64 5.87
CA ASP A 104 -18.51 -5.23 5.57
C ASP A 104 -18.93 -5.02 4.11
N VAL A 105 -20.13 -4.47 3.93
CA VAL A 105 -20.67 -4.13 2.60
C VAL A 105 -19.75 -3.14 1.87
N ARG A 106 -19.15 -2.16 2.56
CA ARG A 106 -18.24 -1.19 1.93
C ARG A 106 -16.90 -1.80 1.51
N SER A 107 -16.34 -2.73 2.29
CA SER A 107 -15.13 -3.49 1.91
C SER A 107 -15.41 -4.36 0.68
N ASN A 108 -16.57 -5.02 0.65
CA ASN A 108 -17.01 -5.82 -0.50
C ASN A 108 -17.27 -4.96 -1.75
N GLU A 109 -17.88 -3.78 -1.61
CA GLU A 109 -18.10 -2.82 -2.71
C GLU A 109 -16.76 -2.33 -3.29
N ALA A 110 -15.86 -1.85 -2.43
CA ALA A 110 -14.52 -1.41 -2.79
C ALA A 110 -13.72 -2.51 -3.49
N THR A 111 -13.77 -3.74 -2.97
CA THR A 111 -13.10 -4.90 -3.57
C THR A 111 -13.67 -5.26 -4.93
N THR A 112 -15.00 -5.19 -5.09
CA THR A 112 -15.66 -5.44 -6.37
C THR A 112 -15.25 -4.40 -7.41
N LYS A 113 -15.23 -3.11 -7.03
CA LYS A 113 -14.69 -2.03 -7.88
C LYS A 113 -13.23 -2.27 -8.26
N TYR A 114 -12.39 -2.64 -7.29
CA TYR A 114 -10.96 -2.87 -7.51
C TYR A 114 -10.70 -4.03 -8.48
N LEU A 115 -11.37 -5.16 -8.25
CA LEU A 115 -11.28 -6.36 -9.09
C LEU A 115 -11.74 -6.09 -10.52
N LEU A 116 -12.87 -5.39 -10.72
CA LEU A 116 -13.40 -5.09 -12.05
C LEU A 116 -12.51 -4.12 -12.82
N MET A 117 -12.11 -3.01 -12.21
CA MET A 117 -11.23 -2.02 -12.86
C MET A 117 -9.83 -2.59 -13.12
N GLY A 118 -9.32 -3.39 -12.18
CA GLY A 118 -8.05 -4.08 -12.30
C GLY A 118 -8.06 -5.16 -13.39
N GLY A 119 -9.11 -5.98 -13.45
CA GLY A 119 -9.30 -6.96 -14.52
C GLY A 119 -9.42 -6.30 -15.91
N ALA A 120 -10.13 -5.17 -16.00
CA ALA A 120 -10.22 -4.39 -17.24
C ALA A 120 -8.84 -3.83 -17.66
N SER A 121 -8.09 -3.21 -16.73
CA SER A 121 -6.75 -2.68 -17.03
C SER A 121 -5.77 -3.76 -17.48
N SER A 122 -5.84 -4.94 -16.88
CA SER A 122 -4.98 -6.08 -17.18
C SER A 122 -5.34 -6.71 -18.53
N SER A 123 -6.62 -6.69 -18.90
CA SER A 123 -7.08 -7.09 -20.23
C SER A 123 -6.54 -6.15 -21.32
N ILE A 124 -6.53 -4.84 -21.07
CA ILE A 124 -5.96 -3.83 -21.98
C ILE A 124 -4.43 -4.04 -22.10
N LEU A 125 -3.74 -4.27 -20.99
CA LEU A 125 -2.30 -4.55 -20.95
C LEU A 125 -1.92 -5.76 -21.83
N VAL A 126 -2.67 -6.87 -21.72
CA VAL A 126 -2.45 -8.08 -22.55
C VAL A 126 -2.68 -7.79 -24.04
N HIS A 127 -3.65 -6.96 -24.41
CA HIS A 127 -3.81 -6.55 -25.81
C HIS A 127 -2.58 -5.76 -26.31
N GLY A 128 -1.99 -4.90 -25.47
CA GLY A 128 -0.74 -4.21 -25.79
C GLY A 128 0.44 -5.17 -26.00
N PHE A 129 0.59 -6.17 -25.11
CA PHE A 129 1.61 -7.22 -25.27
C PHE A 129 1.37 -8.11 -26.49
N SER A 130 0.11 -8.40 -26.83
CA SER A 130 -0.24 -9.15 -28.04
C SER A 130 0.18 -8.42 -29.32
N TRP A 131 0.08 -7.09 -29.35
CA TRP A 131 0.56 -6.28 -30.48
C TRP A 131 2.09 -6.31 -30.58
N LEU A 132 2.83 -6.16 -29.47
CA LEU A 132 4.30 -6.28 -29.47
C LEU A 132 4.77 -7.66 -29.97
N TYR A 133 4.20 -8.73 -29.40
CA TYR A 133 4.50 -10.12 -29.76
C TYR A 133 4.26 -10.38 -31.25
N GLY A 134 3.11 -9.94 -31.77
CA GLY A 134 2.75 -10.08 -33.19
C GLY A 134 3.64 -9.27 -34.13
N SER A 135 4.00 -8.04 -33.77
CA SER A 135 4.87 -7.17 -34.59
C SER A 135 6.35 -7.59 -34.58
N SER A 136 6.80 -8.23 -33.51
CA SER A 136 8.16 -8.76 -33.39
C SER A 136 8.37 -10.08 -34.15
N GLY A 137 7.29 -10.84 -34.37
CA GLY A 137 7.34 -12.13 -35.09
C GLY A 137 7.25 -13.36 -34.19
N GLY A 138 6.91 -13.19 -32.91
CA GLY A 138 6.76 -14.27 -31.93
C GLY A 138 7.72 -14.24 -30.75
N GLU A 139 8.55 -13.20 -30.63
CA GLU A 139 9.49 -13.06 -29.50
C GLU A 139 8.79 -12.58 -28.22
N ILE A 140 9.28 -13.05 -27.07
CA ILE A 140 8.66 -12.86 -25.74
C ILE A 140 9.59 -12.13 -24.76
N GLU A 141 10.91 -12.32 -24.91
CA GLU A 141 11.95 -11.65 -24.13
C GLU A 141 12.14 -10.21 -24.61
N LEU A 142 12.26 -9.24 -23.70
CA LEU A 142 12.26 -7.81 -24.05
C LEU A 142 13.37 -7.42 -25.06
N GLN A 143 14.54 -8.07 -25.01
CA GLN A 143 15.66 -7.79 -25.92
C GLN A 143 15.41 -8.37 -27.31
N GLU A 144 14.96 -9.63 -27.40
CA GLU A 144 14.63 -10.25 -28.68
C GLU A 144 13.40 -9.60 -29.35
N ILE A 145 12.48 -9.03 -28.55
CA ILE A 145 11.38 -8.23 -29.09
C ILE A 145 11.90 -7.08 -29.96
N VAL A 146 12.94 -6.37 -29.50
CA VAL A 146 13.60 -5.28 -30.23
C VAL A 146 14.28 -5.80 -31.50
N ASN A 147 14.98 -6.95 -31.43
CA ASN A 147 15.61 -7.58 -32.59
C ASN A 147 14.56 -7.96 -33.66
N GLY A 148 13.45 -8.60 -33.26
CA GLY A 148 12.35 -8.94 -34.15
C GLY A 148 11.70 -7.71 -34.81
N LEU A 149 11.49 -6.63 -34.05
CA LEU A 149 10.95 -5.35 -34.56
C LEU A 149 11.84 -4.68 -35.61
N ILE A 150 13.17 -4.83 -35.49
CA ILE A 150 14.15 -4.37 -36.49
C ILE A 150 14.07 -5.28 -37.74
N ASN A 151 14.06 -6.59 -37.55
CA ASN A 151 14.04 -7.58 -38.62
C ASN A 151 12.76 -7.51 -39.48
N THR A 152 11.61 -7.28 -38.87
CA THR A 152 10.32 -7.10 -39.57
C THR A 152 10.14 -5.68 -40.14
N GLN A 153 11.05 -4.74 -39.84
CA GLN A 153 10.95 -3.31 -40.13
C GLN A 153 9.67 -2.65 -39.59
N MET A 154 9.00 -3.28 -38.62
CA MET A 154 7.73 -2.79 -38.07
C MET A 154 7.89 -1.67 -37.05
N TYR A 155 9.12 -1.31 -36.63
CA TYR A 155 9.43 -0.38 -35.54
C TYR A 155 8.76 1.01 -35.60
N ASN A 156 8.31 1.47 -36.78
CA ASN A 156 7.56 2.72 -36.98
C ASN A 156 6.12 2.48 -37.51
N SER A 157 5.56 1.30 -37.26
CA SER A 157 4.19 0.95 -37.64
C SER A 157 3.18 1.46 -36.61
N PRO A 158 1.95 1.83 -37.02
CA PRO A 158 0.91 2.30 -36.09
C PRO A 158 0.50 1.25 -35.05
N GLY A 159 0.79 -0.04 -35.30
CA GLY A 159 0.55 -1.12 -34.32
C GLY A 159 1.37 -0.95 -33.04
N ILE A 160 2.56 -0.35 -33.12
CA ILE A 160 3.44 -0.12 -31.96
C ILE A 160 2.94 1.07 -31.14
N SER A 161 2.50 2.16 -31.76
CA SER A 161 1.87 3.27 -31.04
C SER A 161 0.57 2.83 -30.37
N ILE A 162 -0.20 1.91 -30.97
CA ILE A 162 -1.36 1.27 -30.33
C ILE A 162 -0.93 0.41 -29.12
N ALA A 163 0.13 -0.39 -29.26
CA ALA A 163 0.67 -1.19 -28.16
C ALA A 163 1.13 -0.31 -26.98
N LEU A 164 1.84 0.79 -27.29
CA LEU A 164 2.30 1.80 -26.34
C LEU A 164 1.13 2.43 -25.56
N ILE A 165 0.05 2.80 -26.24
CA ILE A 165 -1.17 3.33 -25.58
C ILE A 165 -1.81 2.28 -24.67
N PHE A 166 -1.93 1.02 -25.09
CA PHE A 166 -2.54 -0.02 -24.26
C PHE A 166 -1.67 -0.39 -23.05
N ILE A 167 -0.35 -0.44 -23.22
CA ILE A 167 0.60 -0.69 -22.13
C ILE A 167 0.63 0.47 -21.13
N THR A 168 0.66 1.73 -21.60
CA THR A 168 0.60 2.91 -20.72
C THR A 168 -0.70 2.97 -19.91
N VAL A 169 -1.85 2.61 -20.49
CA VAL A 169 -3.12 2.51 -19.76
C VAL A 169 -3.08 1.40 -18.71
N GLY A 170 -2.58 0.20 -19.06
CA GLY A 170 -2.52 -0.96 -18.17
C GLY A 170 -1.55 -0.80 -17.00
N ILE A 171 -0.32 -0.36 -17.26
CA ILE A 171 0.67 -0.02 -16.22
C ILE A 171 0.21 1.21 -15.42
N GLY A 172 -0.36 2.20 -16.13
CA GLY A 172 -0.95 3.39 -15.54
C GLY A 172 -1.96 3.06 -14.45
N PHE A 173 -2.89 2.12 -14.67
CA PHE A 173 -3.81 1.69 -13.61
C PHE A 173 -3.10 1.28 -12.30
N LYS A 174 -2.04 0.48 -12.39
CA LYS A 174 -1.27 0.00 -11.22
C LYS A 174 -0.45 1.11 -10.55
N LEU A 175 0.01 2.13 -11.30
CA LEU A 175 0.66 3.34 -10.77
C LEU A 175 -0.33 4.39 -10.22
N SER A 176 -1.56 4.40 -10.73
CA SER A 176 -2.63 5.37 -10.42
C SER A 176 -2.34 6.86 -10.70
N PRO A 177 -1.72 7.26 -11.83
CA PRO A 177 -1.75 8.65 -12.26
C PRO A 177 -3.17 8.99 -12.76
N ALA A 178 -3.46 10.28 -12.89
CA ALA A 178 -4.66 10.69 -13.63
C ALA A 178 -4.49 10.39 -15.14
N PRO A 179 -5.53 9.92 -15.85
CA PRO A 179 -6.90 9.79 -15.39
C PRO A 179 -7.16 8.57 -14.49
N SER A 180 -6.43 7.46 -14.64
CA SER A 180 -6.71 6.09 -14.12
C SER A 180 -6.77 5.88 -12.59
N HIS A 181 -6.83 6.95 -11.80
CA HIS A 181 -6.78 6.95 -10.34
C HIS A 181 -8.11 6.63 -9.64
N GLN A 182 -9.24 6.50 -10.36
CA GLN A 182 -10.60 6.44 -9.78
C GLN A 182 -10.79 5.35 -8.71
N TRP A 183 -10.03 4.26 -8.80
CA TRP A 183 -10.12 3.15 -7.85
C TRP A 183 -9.47 3.46 -6.49
N THR A 184 -8.45 4.33 -6.45
CA THR A 184 -7.62 4.48 -5.24
C THR A 184 -8.36 5.08 -4.03
N PRO A 185 -9.18 6.15 -4.14
CA PRO A 185 -9.86 6.71 -2.97
C PRO A 185 -10.90 5.72 -2.41
N ASP A 186 -11.73 5.15 -3.28
CA ASP A 186 -12.78 4.19 -2.94
C ASP A 186 -12.22 2.93 -2.26
N VAL A 187 -11.11 2.39 -2.77
CA VAL A 187 -10.47 1.21 -2.16
C VAL A 187 -9.86 1.56 -0.82
N TYR A 188 -9.19 2.70 -0.69
CA TYR A 188 -8.49 3.05 0.55
C TYR A 188 -9.46 3.46 1.67
N GLU A 189 -10.62 4.02 1.31
CA GLU A 189 -11.73 4.29 2.23
C GLU A 189 -12.51 3.02 2.60
N GLY A 190 -12.72 2.10 1.65
CA GLY A 190 -13.50 0.87 1.85
C GLY A 190 -12.85 -0.18 2.75
N VAL A 191 -11.51 -0.25 2.79
CA VAL A 191 -10.80 -1.11 3.76
C VAL A 191 -10.72 -0.37 5.10
N ARG A 192 -11.59 -0.76 6.05
CA ARG A 192 -11.68 -0.21 7.41
C ARG A 192 -11.41 -1.29 8.46
N ASP A 193 -11.19 -0.85 9.70
CA ASP A 193 -11.12 -1.71 10.87
C ASP A 193 -12.51 -1.86 11.53
N TYR A 194 -12.62 -2.78 12.48
CA TYR A 194 -13.71 -2.82 13.44
C TYR A 194 -13.29 -2.24 14.79
N GLU A 195 -14.21 -1.52 15.45
CA GLU A 195 -13.92 -0.81 16.68
C GLU A 195 -13.60 -1.80 17.82
N CYS A 196 -12.31 -1.89 18.19
CA CYS A 196 -11.86 -2.83 19.21
C CYS A 196 -12.29 -2.40 20.62
N ASN A 197 -13.52 -2.78 20.98
CA ASN A 197 -14.18 -2.52 22.26
C ASN A 197 -13.52 -3.25 23.47
N ARG A 198 -12.27 -3.72 23.33
CA ARG A 198 -11.41 -4.31 24.37
C ARG A 198 -10.32 -3.36 24.89
N SER A 199 -10.03 -2.24 24.22
CA SER A 199 -8.93 -1.32 24.55
C SER A 199 -8.90 -0.90 26.04
N ILE A 200 -10.06 -0.58 26.61
CA ILE A 200 -10.23 -0.17 28.02
C ILE A 200 -9.82 -1.28 29.02
N ARG A 201 -9.83 -2.56 28.63
CA ARG A 201 -9.72 -3.69 29.58
C ARG A 201 -8.33 -4.35 29.67
N ARG A 202 -7.42 -4.13 28.71
CA ARG A 202 -6.07 -4.75 28.70
C ARG A 202 -4.89 -3.82 29.00
N GLN A 203 -5.08 -2.50 29.00
CA GLN A 203 -4.00 -1.51 29.15
C GLN A 203 -3.18 -1.61 30.47
N LYS A 204 -3.56 -2.49 31.40
CA LYS A 204 -2.83 -2.80 32.64
C LYS A 204 -1.56 -3.65 32.47
N ASP A 205 -1.48 -4.47 31.42
CA ASP A 205 -0.48 -5.57 31.36
C ASP A 205 0.59 -5.44 30.25
N HIS A 206 0.41 -4.54 29.28
CA HIS A 206 1.22 -4.48 28.05
C HIS A 206 2.74 -4.21 28.18
N PRO A 207 3.29 -3.39 29.12
CA PRO A 207 4.70 -3.02 29.04
C PRO A 207 5.68 -4.18 29.29
N LYS A 208 5.23 -5.32 29.85
CA LYS A 208 6.12 -6.44 30.19
C LYS A 208 6.28 -7.47 29.06
N MET A 209 5.23 -7.70 28.26
CA MET A 209 5.22 -8.80 27.29
C MET A 209 6.04 -8.47 26.03
N ILE A 210 5.89 -7.26 25.49
CA ILE A 210 6.62 -6.79 24.30
C ILE A 210 8.12 -6.67 24.59
N ILE A 211 8.49 -6.13 25.77
CA ILE A 211 9.89 -6.05 26.22
C ILE A 211 10.50 -7.45 26.38
N SER A 212 9.78 -8.40 26.96
CA SER A 212 10.27 -9.79 27.12
C SER A 212 10.44 -10.54 25.78
N TRP A 213 9.74 -10.13 24.73
CA TRP A 213 9.87 -10.73 23.40
C TRP A 213 11.03 -10.10 22.62
N LEU A 214 11.13 -8.76 22.63
CA LEU A 214 12.20 -7.99 21.98
C LEU A 214 13.60 -8.25 22.57
N LEU A 215 13.70 -8.46 23.88
CA LEU A 215 14.97 -8.81 24.53
C LEU A 215 15.50 -10.20 24.13
N ARG A 216 14.70 -11.03 23.43
CA ARG A 216 15.09 -12.40 23.05
C ARG A 216 15.80 -12.48 21.69
N THR A 217 15.70 -11.44 20.86
CA THR A 217 16.30 -11.36 19.51
C THR A 217 17.53 -10.47 19.52
N ASN A 218 18.70 -11.05 19.82
CA ASN A 218 19.92 -10.32 20.17
C ASN A 218 20.82 -9.98 18.95
N GLN A 219 20.28 -9.26 17.96
CA GLN A 219 21.05 -8.76 16.81
C GLN A 219 20.60 -7.35 16.35
N ILE A 220 21.56 -6.52 15.94
CA ILE A 220 21.41 -5.17 15.36
C ILE A 220 20.88 -4.10 16.36
N ARG A 221 21.76 -3.67 17.28
CA ARG A 221 21.43 -2.74 18.37
C ARG A 221 21.40 -1.23 18.02
N TRP A 222 21.56 -0.86 16.75
CA TRP A 222 21.72 0.55 16.33
C TRP A 222 20.63 1.08 15.39
N PHE A 223 20.08 0.27 14.49
CA PHE A 223 19.07 0.75 13.52
C PHE A 223 17.69 1.03 14.16
N TYR A 224 17.36 0.34 15.25
CA TYR A 224 16.10 0.55 15.98
C TYR A 224 16.10 1.80 16.87
N PHE A 225 17.25 2.44 17.12
CA PHE A 225 17.36 3.51 18.12
C PHE A 225 16.52 4.76 17.77
N SER A 226 16.31 5.05 16.48
CA SER A 226 15.50 6.19 16.03
C SER A 226 13.99 5.94 16.03
N ILE A 227 13.54 4.67 16.04
CA ILE A 227 12.11 4.31 16.04
C ILE A 227 11.64 3.95 17.46
N PHE A 228 12.53 3.44 18.32
CA PHE A 228 12.17 2.98 19.67
C PHE A 228 12.06 4.12 20.70
N LEU A 229 12.67 5.28 20.44
CA LEU A 229 12.72 6.41 21.37
C LEU A 229 11.38 7.15 21.55
N THR A 230 10.42 6.94 20.64
CA THR A 230 9.03 7.43 20.79
C THR A 230 8.13 6.46 21.57
N CYS A 231 8.58 5.24 21.89
CA CYS A 231 7.74 4.19 22.48
C CYS A 231 8.04 3.90 23.97
N SER A 232 8.92 4.67 24.62
CA SER A 232 9.29 4.43 26.02
C SER A 232 9.45 5.72 26.82
N TYR A 233 8.34 6.23 27.38
CA TYR A 233 8.17 6.46 28.83
C TYR A 233 6.84 7.17 29.16
N GLY A 234 6.34 6.97 30.39
CA GLY A 234 5.63 8.03 31.12
C GLY A 234 4.11 8.13 30.99
N THR A 235 3.36 7.11 31.43
CA THR A 235 1.93 7.28 31.72
C THR A 235 1.69 8.31 32.83
N LYS A 236 0.93 9.38 32.54
CA LYS A 236 0.11 10.09 33.53
C LYS A 236 -1.31 10.18 33.00
N VAL A 237 -2.17 9.27 33.49
CA VAL A 237 -3.62 9.32 33.25
C VAL A 237 -4.20 10.30 34.25
N GLU A 238 -4.56 11.51 33.80
CA GLU A 238 -5.37 12.41 34.61
C GLU A 238 -6.83 11.95 34.63
N LYS A 239 -7.41 12.03 35.82
CA LYS A 239 -8.67 11.39 36.19
C LYS A 239 -9.84 12.30 35.80
N ILE A 240 -10.62 11.94 34.79
CA ILE A 240 -11.89 12.64 34.49
C ILE A 240 -12.98 12.08 35.41
N GLU A 241 -13.12 12.68 36.59
CA GLU A 241 -14.29 12.50 37.48
C GLU A 241 -15.31 13.62 37.23
N LYS A 242 -16.48 13.27 36.66
CA LYS A 242 -17.76 14.02 36.53
C LYS A 242 -18.64 13.25 35.53
N TYR A 243 -19.94 13.00 35.69
CA TYR A 243 -20.90 12.95 36.81
C TYR A 243 -21.69 11.61 36.62
N GLN A 244 -22.72 11.17 37.38
CA GLN A 244 -23.46 11.69 38.53
C GLN A 244 -23.99 10.52 39.39
N SER A 245 -24.51 10.78 40.59
CA SER A 245 -25.23 9.78 41.39
C SER A 245 -26.65 9.54 40.86
N PHE A 246 -26.96 8.30 40.45
CA PHE A 246 -28.35 7.87 40.18
C PHE A 246 -28.86 6.96 41.29
N THR A 247 -29.98 7.35 41.90
CA THR A 247 -30.69 6.55 42.91
C THR A 247 -31.43 5.38 42.28
N THR A 248 -31.47 4.24 42.96
CA THR A 248 -32.09 3.00 42.48
C THR A 248 -33.61 3.10 42.43
N THR A 249 -34.16 3.26 41.24
CA THR A 249 -35.56 2.94 40.87
C THR A 249 -35.55 2.01 39.66
N ASP A 250 -36.60 1.20 39.48
CA ASP A 250 -36.65 0.20 38.39
C ASP A 250 -36.60 0.83 36.99
N GLU A 251 -37.08 2.07 36.84
CA GLU A 251 -36.89 2.84 35.61
C GLU A 251 -35.41 3.10 35.32
N GLY A 252 -34.57 3.35 36.34
CA GLY A 252 -33.12 3.49 36.16
C GLY A 252 -32.44 2.19 35.70
N PHE A 253 -32.98 1.02 36.03
CA PHE A 253 -32.48 -0.26 35.50
C PHE A 253 -32.93 -0.50 34.05
N LEU A 254 -34.15 -0.08 33.70
CA LEU A 254 -34.61 -0.07 32.31
C LEU A 254 -33.85 0.95 31.46
N GLU A 255 -33.53 2.12 31.99
CA GLU A 255 -32.67 3.14 31.35
C GLU A 255 -31.25 2.59 31.16
N MET A 256 -30.68 1.94 32.18
CA MET A 256 -29.37 1.28 32.08
C MET A 256 -29.37 0.12 31.08
N LEU A 257 -30.46 -0.64 30.97
CA LEU A 257 -30.64 -1.67 29.95
C LEU A 257 -30.87 -1.09 28.56
N ARG A 258 -31.57 0.04 28.44
CA ARG A 258 -31.76 0.80 27.19
C ARG A 258 -30.42 1.31 26.70
N ILE A 259 -29.66 1.98 27.55
CA ILE A 259 -28.26 2.41 27.30
C ILE A 259 -27.39 1.20 26.94
N LYS A 260 -27.46 0.06 27.64
CA LYS A 260 -26.73 -1.18 27.26
C LYS A 260 -27.18 -1.82 25.95
N LYS A 261 -28.37 -1.52 25.45
CA LYS A 261 -28.94 -2.02 24.19
C LYS A 261 -28.66 -1.04 23.04
N GLU A 262 -28.54 0.24 23.35
CA GLU A 262 -28.23 1.36 22.44
C GLU A 262 -26.71 1.47 22.19
N VAL A 263 -25.89 1.18 23.21
CA VAL A 263 -24.45 0.84 23.09
C VAL A 263 -24.23 -0.50 22.37
N ARG A 264 -25.30 -1.25 22.04
CA ARG A 264 -25.25 -2.43 21.16
C ARG A 264 -25.79 -2.14 19.75
N ASN A 265 -25.76 -0.88 19.31
CA ASN A 265 -25.82 -0.57 17.88
C ASN A 265 -24.49 -0.99 17.23
N PRO A 266 -24.49 -1.90 16.24
CA PRO A 266 -23.30 -2.28 15.49
C PRO A 266 -22.93 -1.23 14.41
N LEU A 267 -23.18 0.05 14.72
CA LEU A 267 -23.15 1.16 13.76
C LEU A 267 -22.10 2.24 14.09
N PHE A 268 -21.27 2.01 15.11
CA PHE A 268 -19.99 2.71 15.25
C PHE A 268 -18.98 2.05 14.30
N ASP A 269 -19.11 2.45 13.03
CA ASP A 269 -18.08 2.28 12.00
C ASP A 269 -16.78 2.92 12.50
N SER A 270 -15.72 2.15 12.73
CA SER A 270 -14.40 2.75 13.00
C SER A 270 -13.73 3.21 11.71
N ASP A 271 -13.54 4.52 11.63
CA ASP A 271 -12.74 5.25 10.65
C ASP A 271 -11.29 4.73 10.46
N SER A 272 -10.69 3.97 11.38
CA SER A 272 -9.24 3.72 11.36
C SER A 272 -8.71 3.08 10.06
N PRO A 273 -7.50 3.46 9.59
CA PRO A 273 -6.93 2.94 8.35
C PRO A 273 -6.27 1.60 8.61
N THR A 274 -6.13 0.81 7.57
CA THR A 274 -5.67 -0.56 7.71
C THR A 274 -4.23 -0.74 7.24
N PRO A 275 -3.46 -1.64 7.88
CA PRO A 275 -2.13 -2.04 7.40
C PRO A 275 -2.13 -2.55 5.95
N VAL A 276 -3.27 -3.07 5.46
CA VAL A 276 -3.49 -3.40 4.05
C VAL A 276 -3.27 -2.18 3.15
N VAL A 277 -3.92 -1.05 3.46
CA VAL A 277 -3.83 0.16 2.66
C VAL A 277 -2.39 0.70 2.66
N ALA A 278 -1.70 0.64 3.81
CA ALA A 278 -0.29 1.02 3.93
C ALA A 278 0.64 0.15 3.06
N PHE A 279 0.36 -1.15 2.97
CA PHE A 279 1.10 -2.08 2.12
C PHE A 279 0.81 -1.87 0.62
N LEU A 280 -0.47 -1.72 0.25
CA LEU A 280 -0.89 -1.56 -1.14
C LEU A 280 -0.47 -0.20 -1.72
N SER A 281 -0.41 0.87 -0.91
CA SER A 281 -0.11 2.22 -1.38
C SER A 281 1.35 2.42 -1.82
N VAL A 282 2.28 1.67 -1.24
CA VAL A 282 3.71 1.73 -1.59
C VAL A 282 4.13 0.55 -2.44
N THR A 283 3.84 -0.69 -2.02
CA THR A 283 4.42 -1.89 -2.64
C THR A 283 3.99 -2.05 -4.11
N SER A 284 2.73 -1.74 -4.42
CA SER A 284 2.22 -1.83 -5.80
C SER A 284 2.88 -0.80 -6.73
N LYS A 285 3.05 0.45 -6.28
CA LYS A 285 3.66 1.55 -7.04
C LYS A 285 5.17 1.35 -7.23
N VAL A 286 5.87 0.83 -6.22
CA VAL A 286 7.30 0.47 -6.29
C VAL A 286 7.51 -0.68 -7.29
N ALA A 287 6.69 -1.73 -7.26
CA ALA A 287 6.79 -2.83 -8.21
C ALA A 287 6.42 -2.40 -9.64
N ALA A 288 5.35 -1.62 -9.80
CA ALA A 288 4.90 -1.14 -11.10
C ALA A 288 5.89 -0.17 -11.75
N SER A 289 6.52 0.74 -10.99
CA SER A 289 7.52 1.68 -11.53
C SER A 289 8.80 0.96 -11.98
N ALA A 290 9.25 -0.07 -11.25
CA ALA A 290 10.34 -0.94 -11.68
C ALA A 290 10.04 -1.62 -13.04
N SER A 291 8.82 -2.13 -13.24
CA SER A 291 8.42 -2.72 -14.52
C SER A 291 8.24 -1.68 -15.64
N ALA A 292 7.72 -0.49 -15.31
CA ALA A 292 7.44 0.57 -16.27
C ALA A 292 8.70 1.01 -17.01
N THR A 293 9.78 1.31 -16.27
CA THR A 293 11.08 1.70 -16.85
C THR A 293 11.55 0.68 -17.91
N ARG A 294 11.67 -0.60 -17.53
CA ARG A 294 12.06 -1.68 -18.46
C ARG A 294 11.21 -1.76 -19.73
N ILE A 295 9.89 -1.66 -19.59
CA ILE A 295 8.95 -1.85 -20.70
C ILE A 295 8.99 -0.65 -21.66
N PHE A 296 9.20 0.58 -21.15
CA PHE A 296 9.32 1.76 -22.00
C PHE A 296 10.73 1.94 -22.59
N ASP A 297 11.79 1.69 -21.81
CA ASP A 297 13.17 1.89 -22.24
C ASP A 297 13.62 0.85 -23.28
N ILE A 298 13.17 -0.42 -23.17
CA ILE A 298 13.64 -1.52 -24.03
C ILE A 298 12.78 -1.66 -25.30
N PRO A 299 11.55 -2.23 -25.30
CA PRO A 299 10.71 -2.33 -26.51
C PRO A 299 10.49 -1.03 -27.28
N PHE A 300 10.32 0.11 -26.58
CA PHE A 300 9.97 1.39 -27.20
C PHE A 300 11.17 2.34 -27.37
N TYR A 301 12.40 1.82 -27.37
CA TYR A 301 13.62 2.58 -27.67
C TYR A 301 13.50 3.46 -28.92
N PHE A 302 12.92 2.91 -30.01
CA PHE A 302 12.72 3.63 -31.28
C PHE A 302 11.64 4.71 -31.23
N SER A 303 10.71 4.65 -30.28
CA SER A 303 9.62 5.62 -30.10
C SER A 303 9.72 6.37 -28.77
N SER A 304 10.96 6.67 -28.34
CA SER A 304 11.24 7.32 -27.06
C SER A 304 10.49 8.63 -26.87
N ASN A 305 10.45 9.47 -27.90
CA ASN A 305 9.76 10.75 -27.88
C ASN A 305 8.22 10.62 -27.69
N GLU A 306 7.59 9.54 -28.19
CA GLU A 306 6.15 9.33 -28.02
C GLU A 306 5.80 8.98 -26.57
N TRP A 307 6.53 8.04 -25.94
CA TRP A 307 6.22 7.64 -24.57
C TRP A 307 6.66 8.68 -23.54
N HIS A 308 7.76 9.41 -23.76
CA HIS A 308 8.12 10.54 -22.89
C HIS A 308 7.00 11.60 -22.86
N LEU A 309 6.54 12.05 -24.03
CA LEU A 309 5.45 13.03 -24.15
C LEU A 309 4.15 12.52 -23.51
N LEU A 310 3.82 11.23 -23.66
CA LEU A 310 2.64 10.63 -23.03
C LEU A 310 2.77 10.64 -21.49
N LEU A 311 3.92 10.25 -20.94
CA LEU A 311 4.18 10.30 -19.50
C LEU A 311 4.19 11.74 -18.94
N GLU A 312 4.71 12.72 -19.69
CA GLU A 312 4.67 14.14 -19.30
C GLU A 312 3.23 14.66 -19.20
N ILE A 313 2.37 14.34 -20.16
CA ILE A 313 0.94 14.71 -20.12
C ILE A 313 0.25 14.06 -18.92
N LEU A 314 0.48 12.76 -18.65
CA LEU A 314 -0.05 12.08 -17.47
C LEU A 314 0.48 12.69 -16.17
N ALA A 315 1.75 13.07 -16.11
CA ALA A 315 2.36 13.71 -14.95
C ALA A 315 1.69 15.07 -14.65
N ILE A 316 1.63 15.96 -15.64
CA ILE A 316 0.98 17.28 -15.51
C ILE A 316 -0.49 17.12 -15.08
N LEU A 317 -1.23 16.23 -15.73
CA LEU A 317 -2.63 15.95 -15.40
C LEU A 317 -2.79 15.41 -13.97
N SER A 318 -1.89 14.51 -13.53
CA SER A 318 -1.91 13.95 -12.19
C SER A 318 -1.58 14.97 -11.10
N MET A 319 -0.63 15.88 -11.33
CA MET A 319 -0.28 16.94 -10.39
C MET A 319 -1.44 17.95 -10.24
N ILE A 320 -2.08 18.33 -11.35
CA ILE A 320 -3.22 19.26 -11.34
C ILE A 320 -4.42 18.62 -10.61
N LEU A 321 -4.86 17.43 -11.05
CA LEU A 321 -6.02 16.79 -10.45
C LEU A 321 -5.78 16.34 -9.01
N GLY A 322 -4.61 15.78 -8.69
CA GLY A 322 -4.26 15.36 -7.33
C GLY A 322 -4.34 16.53 -6.34
N ASN A 323 -3.72 17.66 -6.67
CA ASN A 323 -3.72 18.85 -5.81
C ASN A 323 -5.12 19.48 -5.67
N LEU A 324 -5.90 19.58 -6.77
CA LEU A 324 -7.25 20.13 -6.73
C LEU A 324 -8.23 19.24 -5.94
N ILE A 325 -8.16 17.92 -6.12
CA ILE A 325 -9.02 16.96 -5.43
C ILE A 325 -8.65 16.91 -3.93
N ALA A 326 -7.37 17.00 -3.58
CA ALA A 326 -6.92 17.00 -2.18
C ALA A 326 -7.56 18.11 -1.33
N ILE A 327 -7.73 19.32 -1.89
CA ILE A 327 -8.33 20.48 -1.20
C ILE A 327 -9.78 20.22 -0.74
N THR A 328 -10.52 19.35 -1.44
CA THR A 328 -11.93 19.05 -1.14
C THR A 328 -12.14 17.84 -0.23
N GLN A 329 -11.07 17.14 0.18
CA GLN A 329 -11.19 15.93 1.01
C GLN A 329 -11.46 16.26 2.49
N THR A 330 -12.27 15.41 3.12
CA THR A 330 -12.66 15.52 4.54
C THR A 330 -12.12 14.40 5.43
N SER A 331 -11.78 13.24 4.84
CA SER A 331 -11.19 12.09 5.53
C SER A 331 -9.69 11.99 5.24
N MET A 332 -8.90 11.62 6.26
CA MET A 332 -7.45 11.51 6.14
C MET A 332 -7.05 10.45 5.10
N LYS A 333 -7.74 9.31 5.04
CA LYS A 333 -7.45 8.22 4.08
C LYS A 333 -7.50 8.67 2.62
N ARG A 334 -8.54 9.42 2.24
CA ARG A 334 -8.74 9.88 0.86
C ARG A 334 -7.71 10.94 0.48
N MET A 335 -7.43 11.87 1.39
CA MET A 335 -6.35 12.85 1.22
C MET A 335 -4.98 12.17 1.08
N LEU A 336 -4.76 11.08 1.81
CA LEU A 336 -3.45 10.42 1.92
C LEU A 336 -3.33 9.13 1.12
N ALA A 337 -4.26 8.86 0.19
CA ALA A 337 -4.19 7.77 -0.79
C ALA A 337 -2.96 7.85 -1.72
N TYR A 338 -2.29 9.01 -1.74
CA TYR A 338 -1.07 9.28 -2.48
C TYR A 338 0.20 9.33 -1.61
N SER A 339 0.09 9.04 -0.30
CA SER A 339 1.16 9.23 0.68
C SER A 339 2.02 7.98 0.96
N SER A 340 3.07 8.14 1.78
CA SER A 340 4.06 7.11 2.09
C SER A 340 3.64 6.15 3.22
N ILE A 341 4.38 5.06 3.43
CA ILE A 341 4.06 4.10 4.49
C ILE A 341 4.17 4.70 5.91
N GLY A 342 4.99 5.75 6.09
CA GLY A 342 5.19 6.45 7.36
C GLY A 342 4.00 7.30 7.79
N THR A 343 3.36 8.02 6.85
CA THR A 343 2.08 8.69 7.11
C THR A 343 1.02 7.67 7.48
N PHE A 344 0.87 6.58 6.70
CA PHE A 344 -0.10 5.53 7.01
C PHE A 344 0.12 4.92 8.40
N ALA A 345 1.34 4.57 8.79
CA ALA A 345 1.61 4.01 10.12
C ALA A 345 1.17 4.94 11.28
N CYS A 346 1.33 6.26 11.13
CA CYS A 346 0.88 7.24 12.11
C CYS A 346 -0.66 7.30 12.19
N ILE A 347 -1.36 7.25 11.05
CA ILE A 347 -2.83 7.29 10.99
C ILE A 347 -3.41 5.95 11.53
N VAL A 348 -2.80 4.79 11.21
CA VAL A 348 -3.15 3.47 11.79
C VAL A 348 -3.05 3.54 13.31
N SER A 349 -1.92 4.01 13.85
CA SER A 349 -1.73 4.14 15.29
C SER A 349 -2.66 5.17 15.96
N PHE A 350 -3.15 6.18 15.24
CA PHE A 350 -4.15 7.11 15.76
C PHE A 350 -5.54 6.46 15.77
N GLY A 351 -5.97 5.92 14.63
CA GLY A 351 -7.27 5.29 14.47
C GLY A 351 -7.48 4.10 15.40
N LEU A 352 -6.46 3.28 15.67
CA LEU A 352 -6.52 2.21 16.68
C LEU A 352 -6.78 2.72 18.12
N ARG A 353 -6.53 4.02 18.40
CA ARG A 353 -6.76 4.65 19.71
C ARG A 353 -8.08 5.41 19.79
N THR A 354 -8.52 6.03 18.69
CA THR A 354 -9.67 6.95 18.66
C THR A 354 -10.90 6.40 17.95
N GLY A 355 -10.74 5.39 17.09
CA GLY A 355 -11.80 4.87 16.23
C GLY A 355 -12.15 5.75 15.03
N THR A 356 -11.49 6.89 14.80
CA THR A 356 -11.90 7.85 13.75
C THR A 356 -10.74 8.41 12.91
N ASP A 357 -11.04 8.69 11.63
CA ASP A 357 -10.09 9.18 10.61
C ASP A 357 -10.47 10.54 10.00
N ASN A 358 -11.45 11.24 10.56
CA ASN A 358 -11.83 12.57 10.10
C ASN A 358 -10.73 13.58 10.45
N ILE A 359 -10.40 14.48 9.52
CA ILE A 359 -9.35 15.51 9.71
C ILE A 359 -9.63 16.36 10.97
N ARG A 360 -10.90 16.54 11.33
CA ARG A 360 -11.33 17.30 12.52
C ARG A 360 -10.92 16.66 13.85
N ASP A 361 -10.82 15.33 13.91
CA ASP A 361 -10.62 14.60 15.17
C ASP A 361 -9.14 14.62 15.62
N TYR A 362 -8.24 14.96 14.70
CA TYR A 362 -6.83 15.24 14.96
C TYR A 362 -6.60 16.58 15.69
N ALA A 363 -7.65 17.40 15.88
CA ALA A 363 -7.56 18.66 16.62
C ALA A 363 -7.11 18.43 18.08
N GLY A 364 -6.02 19.10 18.47
CA GLY A 364 -5.42 18.94 19.79
C GLY A 364 -4.57 17.66 19.95
N LEU A 365 -4.22 16.94 18.88
CA LEU A 365 -3.35 15.76 18.99
C LEU A 365 -1.99 16.08 19.65
N TYR A 366 -1.42 17.26 19.39
CA TYR A 366 -0.16 17.71 19.99
C TYR A 366 -0.18 17.75 21.53
N THR A 367 -1.33 18.03 22.16
CA THR A 367 -1.41 18.07 23.64
C THR A 367 -1.70 16.70 24.25
N LYS A 368 -2.23 15.74 23.48
CA LYS A 368 -2.51 14.37 23.92
C LYS A 368 -1.32 13.43 23.70
N ASP A 369 -0.78 13.42 22.48
CA ASP A 369 0.31 12.55 22.02
C ASP A 369 1.31 13.37 21.18
N PRO A 370 2.20 14.17 21.80
CA PRO A 370 3.10 15.07 21.09
C PRO A 370 4.05 14.34 20.12
N PHE A 371 4.47 13.11 20.45
CA PHE A 371 5.31 12.29 19.58
C PHE A 371 4.59 11.81 18.32
N LEU A 372 3.31 11.43 18.43
CA LEU A 372 2.51 11.01 17.27
C LEU A 372 2.23 12.22 16.36
N ALA A 373 1.89 13.37 16.96
CA ALA A 373 1.71 14.64 16.25
C ALA A 373 2.99 15.06 15.50
N LEU A 374 4.16 14.99 16.15
CA LEU A 374 5.44 15.35 15.57
C LEU A 374 5.84 14.38 14.45
N SER A 375 5.66 13.07 14.64
CA SER A 375 5.92 12.05 13.60
C SER A 375 5.04 12.26 12.37
N LEU A 376 3.72 12.43 12.57
CA LEU A 376 2.77 12.73 11.49
C LEU A 376 3.15 14.02 10.76
N ALA A 377 3.50 15.08 11.50
CA ALA A 377 3.93 16.35 10.93
C ALA A 377 5.19 16.18 10.07
N LEU A 378 6.25 15.55 10.58
CA LEU A 378 7.47 15.31 9.80
C LEU A 378 7.18 14.53 8.51
N CYS A 379 6.37 13.48 8.57
CA CYS A 379 6.00 12.72 7.38
C CYS A 379 5.18 13.55 6.36
N LEU A 380 4.28 14.43 6.81
CA LEU A 380 3.49 15.30 5.93
C LEU A 380 4.32 16.48 5.37
N LEU A 381 5.24 17.05 6.14
CA LEU A 381 6.14 18.10 5.67
C LEU A 381 7.20 17.54 4.69
N SER A 382 7.65 16.31 4.91
CA SER A 382 8.49 15.54 3.96
C SER A 382 7.74 15.29 2.65
N LEU A 383 6.49 14.84 2.72
CA LEU A 383 5.60 14.69 1.55
C LEU A 383 5.38 16.02 0.81
N GLY A 384 5.36 17.14 1.54
CA GLY A 384 5.31 18.50 0.98
C GLY A 384 6.63 19.01 0.36
N GLY A 385 7.70 18.21 0.37
CA GLY A 385 8.98 18.54 -0.29
C GLY A 385 9.80 19.63 0.42
N LEU A 386 9.63 19.82 1.73
CA LEU A 386 10.38 20.85 2.46
C LEU A 386 11.88 20.47 2.59
N PRO A 387 12.82 21.40 2.30
CA PRO A 387 14.23 21.07 2.08
C PRO A 387 14.99 20.36 3.23
N PRO A 388 14.67 20.52 4.54
CA PRO A 388 15.36 19.76 5.59
C PRO A 388 14.77 18.36 5.87
N LEU A 389 13.80 17.88 5.06
CA LEU A 389 12.95 16.72 5.37
C LEU A 389 12.86 15.68 4.24
N ALA A 390 13.83 15.67 3.32
CA ALA A 390 13.94 14.70 2.21
C ALA A 390 14.64 13.40 2.64
#